data_AF-A0A661ZZE0-F1
#
_entry.id   AF-A0A661ZZE0-F1
#
_cell.length_a   1.000
_cell.length_b   1.000
_cell.length_c   1.000
_cell.angle_alpha   90.00
_cell.angle_beta   90.00
_cell.angle_gamma   90.00
#
_symmetry.space_group_name_H-M   'P 1'
#
loop_
_entity.id
_entity.type
_entity.pdbx_description
1 polymer ?
#
loop_
_entity_poly.entity_id
_entity_poly.type
_entity_poly.pdbx_seq_one_letter_code
_entity_poly.pdbx_strand_id
1 'polypeptide(L)'
;MDSFSVTTKHYNRYKGFVSGDILFANGSYLSFKEVKDTEFVGKFKYSYHYMNSDKTIIFRYDNSYHYPELKSFPHHKHITDDILTAFSLN
;
A
#
# COMPACT_ATOMS: atom_id res chain seq x y z
N MET A 1 -20.94 3.56 9.82
CA MET A 1 -20.93 4.24 8.50
C MET A 1 -19.49 4.26 8.04
N ASP A 2 -19.25 3.97 6.77
CA ASP A 2 -17.90 4.08 6.20
C ASP A 2 -17.50 5.57 6.13
N SER A 3 -16.21 5.84 6.28
CA SER A 3 -15.65 7.17 6.03
C SER A 3 -14.31 7.08 5.33
N PHE A 4 -13.96 8.12 4.59
CA PHE A 4 -12.69 8.18 3.91
C PHE A 4 -12.12 9.59 3.88
N SER A 5 -10.80 9.67 3.79
CA SER A 5 -10.05 10.89 3.49
C SER A 5 -9.24 10.66 2.22
N VAL A 6 -9.06 11.71 1.42
CA VAL A 6 -8.15 11.67 0.26
C VAL A 6 -7.35 12.96 0.22
N THR A 7 -6.06 12.82 -0.03
CA THR A 7 -5.14 13.91 -0.36
C THR A 7 -4.50 13.59 -1.69
N THR A 8 -4.49 14.55 -2.60
CA THR A 8 -3.79 14.46 -3.88
C THR A 8 -2.72 15.54 -3.99
N LYS A 9 -1.66 15.24 -4.72
CA LYS A 9 -0.66 16.22 -5.17
C LYS A 9 -0.34 15.95 -6.63
N HIS A 10 -0.37 16.98 -7.47
CA HIS A 10 0.06 16.89 -8.85
C HIS A 10 1.51 17.36 -8.94
N TYR A 11 2.39 16.54 -9.52
CA TYR A 11 3.80 16.93 -9.72
C TYR A 11 4.04 17.42 -11.14
N ASN A 12 3.46 16.74 -12.13
CA ASN A 12 3.46 17.14 -13.53
C ASN A 12 2.30 16.44 -14.28
N ARG A 13 2.29 16.53 -15.62
CA ARG A 13 1.22 15.96 -16.47
C ARG A 13 1.08 14.43 -16.40
N TYR A 14 2.10 13.73 -15.93
CA TYR A 14 2.17 12.26 -15.89
C TYR A 14 2.29 11.69 -14.49
N LYS A 15 2.74 12.52 -13.53
CA LYS A 15 3.06 12.08 -12.18
C LYS A 15 2.26 12.82 -11.13
N GLY A 16 1.68 12.06 -10.22
CA GLY A 16 0.95 12.57 -9.08
C GLY A 16 1.05 11.63 -7.88
N PHE A 17 0.60 12.13 -6.75
CA PHE A 17 0.51 11.39 -5.50
C PHE A 17 -0.93 11.39 -5.03
N VAL A 18 -1.37 10.23 -4.55
CA VAL A 18 -2.64 10.05 -3.87
C VAL A 18 -2.39 9.31 -2.56
N SER A 19 -3.00 9.78 -1.49
CA SER A 19 -3.03 9.07 -0.22
C SER A 19 -4.36 9.27 0.47
N GLY A 20 -4.66 8.43 1.42
CA GLY A 20 -5.85 8.57 2.21
C GLY A 20 -5.99 7.45 3.21
N ASP A 21 -7.08 7.55 3.94
CA ASP A 21 -7.49 6.58 4.92
C ASP A 21 -8.95 6.22 4.68
N ILE A 22 -9.29 4.94 4.83
CA ILE A 22 -10.66 4.43 4.77
C ILE A 22 -10.94 3.74 6.09
N LEU A 23 -11.99 4.17 6.79
CA LEU A 23 -12.56 3.49 7.94
C LEU A 23 -13.83 2.77 7.49
N PHE A 24 -13.82 1.45 7.59
CA PHE A 24 -14.97 0.62 7.23
C PHE A 24 -15.94 0.50 8.41
N ALA A 25 -17.21 0.19 8.13
CA ALA A 25 -18.27 0.09 9.12
C ALA A 25 -18.03 -0.97 10.21
N ASN A 26 -17.21 -1.98 9.91
CA ASN A 26 -16.78 -3.00 10.88
C ASN A 26 -15.58 -2.54 11.75
N GLY A 27 -15.15 -1.28 11.63
CA GLY A 27 -14.02 -0.70 12.35
C GLY A 27 -12.65 -0.98 11.73
N SER A 28 -12.54 -1.87 10.74
CA SER A 28 -11.29 -2.09 10.02
C SER A 28 -10.87 -0.84 9.25
N TYR A 29 -9.59 -0.76 8.91
CA TYR A 29 -8.98 0.48 8.46
C TYR A 29 -7.93 0.23 7.38
N LEU A 30 -8.01 0.99 6.28
CA LEU A 30 -7.00 1.00 5.22
C LEU A 30 -6.34 2.37 5.15
N SER A 31 -5.03 2.44 5.39
CA SER A 31 -4.21 3.60 5.01
C SER A 31 -3.49 3.32 3.71
N PHE A 32 -3.61 4.19 2.74
CA PHE A 32 -2.97 4.02 1.43
C PHE A 32 -2.17 5.24 1.01
N LYS A 33 -1.08 5.00 0.29
CA LYS A 33 -0.22 6.00 -0.34
C LYS A 33 0.23 5.44 -1.68
N GLU A 34 0.18 6.25 -2.72
CA GLU A 34 0.69 5.87 -4.04
C GLU A 34 1.19 7.08 -4.81
N VAL A 35 2.37 6.96 -5.40
CA VAL A 35 2.81 7.84 -6.49
C VAL A 35 2.45 7.13 -7.78
N LYS A 36 1.59 7.77 -8.57
CA LYS A 36 1.25 7.33 -9.92
C LYS A 36 2.11 8.05 -10.93
N ASP A 37 2.66 7.27 -11.85
CA ASP A 37 3.38 7.72 -13.03
C ASP A 37 2.73 7.00 -14.22
N THR A 38 2.06 7.73 -15.10
CA THR A 38 1.34 7.15 -16.24
C THR A 38 2.27 6.66 -17.35
N GLU A 39 3.54 7.05 -17.32
CA GLU A 39 4.55 6.59 -18.28
C GLU A 39 5.30 5.34 -17.77
N PHE A 40 5.09 4.96 -16.50
CA PHE A 40 5.69 3.77 -15.89
C PHE A 40 4.71 2.59 -15.91
N VAL A 41 5.12 1.48 -16.54
CA VAL A 41 4.38 0.23 -16.48
C VAL A 41 4.62 -0.46 -15.14
N GLY A 42 3.61 -0.46 -14.27
CA GLY A 42 3.65 -1.11 -12.96
C GLY A 42 3.37 -0.15 -11.81
N LYS A 43 3.90 -0.48 -10.63
CA LYS A 43 3.73 0.30 -9.40
C LYS A 43 5.01 1.06 -9.07
N PHE A 44 5.03 2.39 -9.28
CA PHE A 44 6.22 3.21 -9.04
C PHE A 44 6.58 3.29 -7.55
N LYS A 45 5.68 3.82 -6.70
CA LYS A 45 5.86 3.82 -5.24
C LYS A 45 4.51 3.70 -4.55
N TYR A 46 4.35 2.77 -3.63
CA TYR A 46 3.07 2.55 -2.96
C TYR A 46 3.22 1.98 -1.55
N SER A 47 2.16 2.12 -0.76
CA SER A 47 1.93 1.42 0.49
C SER A 47 0.43 1.27 0.70
N TYR A 48 -0.02 0.06 1.01
CA TYR A 48 -1.41 -0.26 1.35
C TYR A 48 -1.40 -1.00 2.67
N HIS A 49 -1.78 -0.34 3.76
CA HIS A 49 -1.73 -0.88 5.11
C HIS A 49 -3.15 -1.12 5.62
N TYR A 50 -3.56 -2.39 5.68
CA TYR A 50 -4.86 -2.80 6.15
C TYR A 50 -4.77 -3.37 7.56
N MET A 51 -5.62 -2.87 8.45
CA MET A 51 -5.63 -3.17 9.88
C MET A 51 -7.04 -3.53 10.35
N ASN A 52 -7.11 -4.31 11.42
CA ASN A 52 -8.36 -4.57 12.13
C ASN A 52 -8.82 -3.34 12.95
N SER A 53 -9.94 -3.47 13.66
CA SER A 53 -10.48 -2.42 14.53
C SER A 53 -9.52 -1.98 15.64
N ASP A 54 -8.64 -2.87 16.09
CA ASP A 54 -7.66 -2.63 17.16
C ASP A 54 -6.34 -2.06 16.62
N LYS A 55 -6.31 -1.64 15.34
CA LYS A 55 -5.11 -1.15 14.64
C LYS A 55 -3.98 -2.16 14.55
N THR A 56 -4.27 -3.45 14.71
CA THR A 56 -3.33 -4.54 14.40
C THR A 56 -3.29 -4.76 12.89
N ILE A 57 -2.10 -4.93 12.34
CA ILE A 57 -1.91 -5.26 10.93
C ILE A 57 -2.62 -6.57 10.58
N ILE A 58 -3.43 -6.54 9.52
CA ILE A 58 -3.92 -7.75 8.86
C ILE A 58 -2.98 -8.05 7.68
N PHE A 59 -2.68 -7.04 6.88
CA PHE A 59 -1.58 -7.09 5.92
C PHE A 59 -1.14 -5.69 5.52
N ARG A 60 0.09 -5.59 4.99
CA ARG A 60 0.55 -4.40 4.29
C ARG A 60 1.34 -4.77 3.05
N TYR A 61 0.98 -4.19 1.91
CA TYR A 61 1.80 -4.26 0.70
C TYR A 61 2.55 -2.94 0.52
N ASP A 62 3.86 -2.98 0.34
CA ASP A 62 4.63 -1.82 -0.12
C ASP A 62 5.83 -2.23 -0.98
N ASN A 63 6.51 -1.24 -1.55
CA ASN A 63 7.70 -1.45 -2.38
C ASN A 63 8.89 -0.60 -1.91
N SER A 64 8.98 -0.34 -0.61
CA SER A 64 10.21 0.23 -0.03
C SER A 64 11.37 -0.73 -0.27
N TYR A 65 12.58 -0.21 -0.44
CA TYR A 65 13.80 -0.99 -0.75
C TYR A 65 14.33 -1.76 0.48
N HIS A 66 13.47 -2.57 1.08
CA HIS A 66 13.77 -3.48 2.17
C HIS A 66 13.59 -4.91 1.63
N TYR A 67 14.37 -5.88 2.12
CA TYR A 67 14.30 -7.31 1.74
C TYR A 67 14.74 -7.66 0.29
N PRO A 68 15.98 -7.33 -0.11
CA PRO A 68 16.54 -7.70 -1.42
C PRO A 68 16.57 -9.20 -1.70
N GLU A 69 16.46 -10.05 -0.68
CA GLU A 69 16.40 -11.51 -0.78
C GLU A 69 15.06 -12.04 -1.31
N LEU A 70 13.99 -11.23 -1.30
CA LEU A 70 12.69 -11.66 -1.80
C LEU A 70 12.66 -11.67 -3.32
N LYS A 71 12.10 -12.75 -3.92
CA LYS A 71 11.95 -12.87 -5.38
C LYS A 71 11.18 -11.71 -6.03
N SER A 72 10.28 -11.09 -5.27
CA SER A 72 9.46 -9.96 -5.73
C SER A 72 10.07 -8.60 -5.42
N PHE A 73 11.32 -8.51 -4.95
CA PHE A 73 11.96 -7.25 -4.60
C PHE A 73 11.78 -6.19 -5.70
N PRO A 74 11.41 -4.94 -5.36
CA PRO A 74 11.23 -4.40 -4.00
C PRO A 74 9.86 -4.67 -3.37
N HIS A 75 8.96 -5.34 -4.09
CA HIS A 75 7.59 -5.60 -3.65
C HIS A 75 7.55 -6.67 -2.57
N HIS A 76 6.91 -6.37 -1.44
CA HIS A 76 6.74 -7.32 -0.35
C HIS A 76 5.40 -7.12 0.37
N LYS A 77 4.98 -8.14 1.11
CA LYS A 77 3.76 -8.16 1.92
C LYS A 77 4.12 -8.43 3.37
N HIS A 78 3.87 -7.47 4.27
CA HIS A 78 3.90 -7.70 5.71
C HIS A 78 2.60 -8.36 6.16
N ILE A 79 2.72 -9.32 7.06
CA ILE A 79 1.65 -9.80 7.95
C ILE A 79 2.14 -9.65 9.39
N THR A 80 1.34 -10.06 10.39
CA THR A 80 1.62 -9.81 11.81
C THR A 80 3.06 -10.06 12.22
N ASP A 81 3.63 -11.20 11.83
CA ASP A 81 4.97 -11.63 12.27
C ASP A 81 5.86 -12.10 11.11
N ASP A 82 5.51 -11.77 9.85
CA ASP A 82 6.22 -12.28 8.68
C ASP A 82 6.18 -11.32 7.49
N ILE A 83 7.11 -11.54 6.56
CA ILE A 83 7.29 -10.76 5.35
C ILE A 83 7.39 -11.71 4.17
N LEU A 84 6.40 -11.60 3.29
CA LEU A 84 6.21 -12.49 2.16
C LEU A 84 6.54 -11.78 0.85
N THR A 85 6.84 -12.57 -0.17
CA THR A 85 6.83 -12.09 -1.56
C THR A 85 5.44 -11.52 -1.89
N ALA A 86 5.38 -10.37 -2.56
CA ALA A 86 4.12 -9.68 -2.83
C ALA A 86 3.20 -10.45 -3.81
N PHE A 87 3.80 -11.28 -4.66
CA PHE A 87 3.10 -12.18 -5.56
C PHE A 87 3.55 -13.59 -5.22
N SER A 88 2.74 -14.30 -4.43
CA SER A 88 2.92 -15.74 -4.27
C SER A 88 2.67 -16.37 -5.64
N LEU A 89 3.70 -16.99 -6.22
CA LEU A 89 3.51 -17.94 -7.33
C LEU A 89 2.79 -19.13 -6.69
N ASN A 90 1.47 -19.21 -6.90
CA ASN A 90 0.72 -20.45 -6.72
C ASN A 90 0.95 -21.33 -7.94
#